data_AF-A0ABD1J0F2-F1
#
_entry.id   AF-A0ABD1J0F2-F1
#
_cell.length_a   1.000
_cell.length_b   1.000
_cell.length_c   1.000
_cell.angle_alpha   90.00
_cell.angle_beta   90.00
_cell.angle_gamma   90.00
#
_symmetry.space_group_name_H-M   'P 1'
#
loop_
_entity.id
_entity.type
_entity.pdbx_description
1 polymer ?
#
loop_
_entity_poly.entity_id
_entity_poly.type
_entity_poly.pdbx_seq_one_letter_code
_entity_poly.pdbx_strand_id
1 'polypeptide(L)'
;MENQSGDPPNYEDVRKSGYLRKQKSMHRRYFVLRAASPSGPARLEYYESEKKFRGKAPVPKKAVVLETCLNINKRADAKNKHMIVLYTRAESFAIAADNEVDQEDWFQAMVDMHCKIFLPTLDTRPSPLLGAQAYNGTSTASLCLRDNRNARMSTIGTRGRHTGDRSFCL
;
A
#
# COMPACT_ATOMS: atom_id res chain seq x y z
N MET A 1 -11.43 -10.38 -43.02
CA MET A 1 -10.73 -9.31 -42.27
C MET A 1 -11.59 -9.01 -41.06
N GLU A 2 -11.29 -9.63 -39.92
CA GLU A 2 -12.06 -9.40 -38.69
C GLU A 2 -11.68 -8.03 -38.11
N ASN A 3 -12.69 -7.16 -38.02
CA ASN A 3 -12.63 -5.87 -37.34
C ASN A 3 -12.46 -6.15 -35.84
N GLN A 4 -11.23 -6.07 -35.34
CA GLN A 4 -10.98 -5.97 -33.90
C GLN A 4 -11.46 -4.59 -33.43
N SER A 5 -12.71 -4.55 -32.98
CA SER A 5 -13.25 -3.47 -32.16
C SER A 5 -12.43 -3.40 -30.87
N GLY A 6 -11.37 -2.60 -30.89
CA GLY A 6 -10.62 -2.28 -29.69
C GLY A 6 -11.54 -1.51 -28.77
N ASP A 7 -12.05 -2.18 -27.74
CA ASP A 7 -12.79 -1.54 -26.65
C ASP A 7 -11.99 -0.33 -26.15
N PRO A 8 -12.65 0.83 -25.94
CA PRO A 8 -11.96 1.99 -25.38
C PRO A 8 -11.31 1.57 -24.05
N PRO A 9 -10.11 2.09 -23.75
CA PRO A 9 -9.43 1.75 -22.50
C PRO A 9 -10.36 2.07 -21.33
N ASN A 10 -10.85 1.02 -20.66
CA ASN A 10 -11.76 1.17 -19.54
C ASN A 10 -10.97 1.74 -18.35
N TYR A 11 -11.40 2.93 -17.89
CA TYR A 11 -10.82 3.64 -16.75
C TYR A 11 -11.71 3.58 -15.50
N GLU A 12 -12.81 2.84 -15.53
CA GLU A 12 -13.74 2.71 -14.39
C GLU A 12 -13.11 2.04 -13.17
N ASP A 13 -12.09 1.22 -13.38
CA ASP A 13 -11.32 0.58 -12.32
C ASP A 13 -10.23 1.49 -11.74
N VAL A 14 -9.94 2.65 -12.35
CA VAL A 14 -8.93 3.60 -11.86
C VAL A 14 -9.46 4.33 -10.64
N ARG A 15 -8.80 4.13 -9.50
CA ARG A 15 -9.19 4.75 -8.22
C ARG A 15 -8.37 5.97 -7.87
N LYS A 16 -7.10 5.98 -8.27
CA LYS A 16 -6.23 7.15 -8.11
C LYS A 16 -5.20 7.17 -9.23
N SER A 17 -4.87 8.35 -9.72
CA SER A 17 -3.80 8.52 -10.70
C SER A 17 -3.08 9.85 -10.44
N GLY A 18 -1.79 9.93 -10.78
CA GLY A 18 -1.00 11.12 -10.53
C GLY A 18 0.49 10.89 -10.60
N TYR A 19 1.26 11.96 -10.48
CA TYR A 19 2.72 11.88 -10.56
C TYR A 19 3.32 11.63 -9.18
N LEU A 20 4.22 10.65 -9.09
CA LEU A 20 5.08 10.40 -7.93
C LEU A 20 6.52 10.17 -8.40
N ARG A 21 7.45 10.09 -7.45
CA ARG A 21 8.87 9.84 -7.73
C ARG A 21 9.24 8.41 -7.35
N LYS A 22 10.08 7.76 -8.16
CA LYS A 22 10.68 6.47 -7.75
C LYS A 22 11.74 6.71 -6.70
N GLN A 23 11.78 5.92 -5.63
CA GLN A 23 12.76 6.11 -4.54
C GLN A 23 14.22 6.02 -5.02
N LYS A 24 14.57 5.00 -5.81
CA LYS A 24 15.97 4.78 -6.23
C LYS A 24 16.49 5.82 -7.22
N SER A 25 15.67 6.20 -8.20
CA SER A 25 16.11 7.08 -9.30
C SER A 25 15.59 8.51 -9.21
N MET A 26 14.69 8.82 -8.27
CA MET A 26 13.99 10.10 -8.11
C MET A 26 13.19 10.61 -9.32
N HIS A 27 13.20 9.87 -10.43
CA HIS A 27 12.46 10.17 -11.64
C HIS A 27 10.96 10.23 -11.38
N ARG A 28 10.35 11.33 -11.83
CA ARG A 28 8.91 11.52 -11.84
C ARG A 28 8.28 10.56 -12.86
N ARG A 29 7.26 9.83 -12.43
CA ARG A 29 6.50 8.88 -13.26
C ARG A 29 5.01 9.04 -12.96
N TYR A 30 4.18 8.65 -13.91
CA TYR A 30 2.73 8.71 -13.75
C TYR A 30 2.22 7.38 -13.20
N PHE A 31 1.74 7.39 -11.97
CA PHE A 31 1.22 6.22 -11.27
C PHE A 31 -0.28 6.12 -11.41
N VAL A 32 -0.77 4.89 -11.47
CA VAL A 32 -2.19 4.58 -11.59
C VAL A 32 -2.50 3.42 -10.68
N LEU A 33 -3.40 3.66 -9.72
CA LEU A 33 -3.94 2.65 -8.84
C LEU A 33 -5.27 2.16 -9.41
N ARG A 34 -5.34 0.86 -9.72
CA ARG A 34 -6.54 0.19 -10.20
C ARG A 34 -7.13 -0.72 -9.12
N ALA A 35 -8.45 -0.73 -9.02
CA ALA A 35 -9.20 -1.70 -8.24
C ALA A 35 -9.28 -3.05 -8.96
N ALA A 36 -9.70 -4.09 -8.25
CA ALA A 36 -10.05 -5.35 -8.87
C ALA A 36 -11.27 -5.16 -9.78
N SER A 37 -11.17 -5.63 -11.02
CA SER A 37 -12.20 -5.51 -12.06
C SER A 37 -12.10 -6.71 -13.01
N PRO A 38 -13.02 -6.87 -13.98
CA PRO A 38 -12.86 -7.88 -15.03
C PRO A 38 -11.53 -7.75 -15.79
N SER A 39 -10.93 -6.56 -15.80
CA SER A 39 -9.61 -6.27 -16.38
C SER A 39 -8.43 -6.75 -15.51
N GLY A 40 -8.69 -7.42 -14.39
CA GLY A 40 -7.70 -8.06 -13.54
C GLY A 40 -7.70 -7.59 -12.08
N PRO A 41 -6.76 -8.09 -11.26
CA PRO A 41 -6.71 -7.81 -9.83
C PRO A 41 -6.31 -6.35 -9.55
N ALA A 42 -6.57 -5.92 -8.31
CA ALA A 42 -6.14 -4.62 -7.83
C ALA A 42 -4.62 -4.49 -7.89
N ARG A 43 -4.14 -3.39 -8.49
CA ARG A 43 -2.72 -3.23 -8.81
C ARG A 43 -2.31 -1.77 -8.90
N LEU A 44 -1.06 -1.52 -8.57
CA LEU A 44 -0.38 -0.23 -8.76
C LEU A 44 0.50 -0.30 -10.01
N GLU A 45 0.17 0.50 -11.00
CA GLU A 45 0.90 0.61 -12.26
C GLU A 45 1.67 1.94 -12.31
N TYR A 46 2.75 1.99 -13.09
CA TYR A 46 3.32 3.27 -13.48
C TYR A 46 3.74 3.32 -14.94
N TYR A 47 3.63 4.53 -15.49
CA TYR A 47 3.89 4.88 -16.88
C TYR A 47 4.96 5.96 -16.95
N GLU A 48 5.55 6.12 -18.14
CA GLU A 48 6.51 7.18 -18.41
C GLU A 48 5.90 8.57 -18.16
N SER A 49 4.67 8.76 -18.63
CA SER A 49 3.90 9.99 -18.50
C SER A 49 2.41 9.68 -18.65
N GLU A 50 1.56 10.63 -18.24
CA GLU A 50 0.11 10.56 -18.42
C GLU A 50 -0.29 10.40 -19.90
N LYS A 51 0.43 11.04 -20.82
CA LYS A 51 0.21 10.91 -22.26
C LYS A 51 0.37 9.47 -22.75
N LYS A 52 1.31 8.70 -22.16
CA LYS A 52 1.49 7.28 -22.49
C LYS A 52 0.39 6.41 -21.89
N PHE A 53 -0.12 6.79 -20.72
CA PHE A 53 -1.26 6.12 -20.09
C PHE A 53 -2.57 6.32 -20.85
N ARG A 54 -2.82 7.52 -21.40
CA ARG A 54 -4.03 7.80 -22.20
C ARG A 54 -3.93 7.41 -23.67
N GLY A 55 -2.83 6.76 -24.06
CA GLY A 55 -2.62 6.31 -25.44
C GLY A 55 -3.56 5.17 -25.83
N LYS A 56 -3.60 4.84 -27.13
CA LYS A 56 -4.44 3.75 -27.67
C LYS A 56 -4.08 2.36 -27.12
N ALA A 57 -2.84 2.17 -26.68
CA ALA A 57 -2.35 0.92 -26.09
C ALA A 57 -1.40 1.25 -24.92
N PRO A 58 -1.94 1.50 -23.72
CA PRO A 58 -1.11 1.86 -22.58
C PRO A 58 -0.33 0.66 -22.08
N VAL A 59 0.99 0.72 -22.19
CA VAL A 59 1.89 -0.31 -21.65
C VAL A 59 2.54 0.23 -20.37
N PRO A 60 2.21 -0.35 -19.19
CA PRO A 60 2.84 0.05 -17.94
C PRO A 60 4.31 -0.36 -17.94
N LYS A 61 5.18 0.49 -17.39
CA LYS A 61 6.59 0.13 -17.14
C LYS A 61 6.71 -0.92 -16.03
N LYS A 62 5.73 -0.97 -15.13
CA LYS A 62 5.59 -2.00 -14.11
C LYS A 62 4.15 -2.02 -13.61
N ALA A 63 3.70 -3.21 -13.23
CA ALA A 63 2.47 -3.41 -12.48
C ALA A 63 2.80 -4.22 -11.23
N VAL A 64 2.39 -3.71 -10.06
CA VAL A 64 2.54 -4.37 -8.76
C VAL A 64 1.16 -4.78 -8.28
N VAL A 65 0.91 -6.09 -8.21
CA VAL A 65 -0.38 -6.62 -7.78
C VAL A 65 -0.54 -6.47 -6.27
N LEU A 66 -1.55 -5.73 -5.83
CA LEU A 66 -1.75 -5.42 -4.42
C LEU A 66 -2.12 -6.63 -3.57
N GLU A 67 -2.72 -7.67 -4.17
CA GLU A 67 -2.97 -8.96 -3.49
C GLU A 67 -1.68 -9.64 -3.04
N THR A 68 -0.60 -9.47 -3.79
CA THR A 68 0.71 -10.07 -3.47
C THR A 68 1.54 -9.24 -2.49
N CYS A 69 1.07 -8.03 -2.16
CA CYS A 69 1.68 -7.19 -1.15
C CYS A 69 1.41 -7.82 0.22
N LEU A 70 2.46 -8.07 0.99
CA LEU A 70 2.36 -8.54 2.37
C LEU A 70 2.16 -7.37 3.34
N ASN A 71 2.64 -6.18 2.95
CA ASN A 71 2.62 -5.00 3.79
C ASN A 71 2.79 -3.71 2.96
N ILE A 72 2.12 -2.63 3.37
CA ILE A 72 2.27 -1.28 2.83
C ILE A 72 2.58 -0.36 4.01
N ASN A 73 3.68 0.39 3.95
CA ASN A 73 4.14 1.24 5.05
C ASN A 73 4.48 2.66 4.57
N LYS A 74 4.14 3.66 5.40
CA LYS A 74 4.71 5.00 5.31
C LYS A 74 6.13 5.01 5.90
N ARG A 75 7.06 5.68 5.23
CA ARG A 75 8.46 5.81 5.65
C ARG A 75 8.95 7.23 5.38
N ALA A 76 10.05 7.59 6.03
CA ALA A 76 10.82 8.79 5.78
C ALA A 76 12.31 8.41 5.77
N ASP A 77 13.06 8.96 4.83
CA ASP A 77 14.52 8.92 4.82
C ASP A 77 15.09 10.36 4.85
N ALA A 78 16.41 10.52 4.86
CA ALA A 78 17.05 11.84 4.90
C ALA A 78 16.81 12.69 3.63
N LYS A 79 16.43 12.07 2.50
CA LYS A 79 16.24 12.71 1.20
C LYS A 79 14.76 12.89 0.84
N ASN A 80 13.89 12.03 1.34
CA ASN A 80 12.49 11.89 1.01
C ASN A 80 11.70 11.66 2.30
N LYS A 81 11.07 12.73 2.79
CA LYS A 81 10.27 12.67 4.02
C LYS A 81 8.96 11.91 3.85
N HIS A 82 8.48 11.77 2.61
CA HIS A 82 7.12 11.34 2.29
C HIS A 82 7.09 10.06 1.44
N MET A 83 7.63 8.96 1.95
CA MET A 83 7.73 7.71 1.21
C MET A 83 6.62 6.70 1.54
N ILE A 84 6.27 5.90 0.54
CA ILE A 84 5.41 4.73 0.68
C ILE A 84 6.18 3.52 0.15
N VAL A 85 6.23 2.45 0.94
CA VAL A 85 6.94 1.21 0.59
C VAL A 85 5.96 0.05 0.62
N LEU A 86 5.84 -0.62 -0.53
CA LEU A 86 5.07 -1.84 -0.72
C LEU A 86 6.05 -3.02 -0.66
N TYR A 87 5.77 -3.97 0.21
CA TYR A 87 6.55 -5.21 0.33
C TYR A 87 5.75 -6.34 -0.30
N THR A 88 6.24 -6.87 -1.43
CA THR A 88 5.67 -8.07 -2.07
C THR A 88 6.50 -9.29 -1.73
N ARG A 89 6.03 -10.48 -2.12
CA ARG A 89 6.80 -11.72 -1.99
C ARG A 89 8.10 -11.71 -2.81
N ALA A 90 8.10 -11.06 -3.97
CA ALA A 90 9.24 -11.06 -4.88
C ALA A 90 10.19 -9.89 -4.66
N GLU A 91 9.66 -8.72 -4.28
CA GLU A 91 10.43 -7.49 -4.19
C GLU A 91 9.79 -6.43 -3.29
N SER A 92 10.59 -5.43 -2.90
CA SER A 92 10.10 -4.20 -2.30
C SER A 92 10.02 -3.08 -3.34
N PHE A 93 8.90 -2.35 -3.34
CA PHE A 93 8.64 -1.25 -4.26
C PHE A 93 8.39 0.04 -3.47
N ALA A 94 9.32 0.99 -3.59
CA ALA A 94 9.30 2.25 -2.87
C ALA A 94 9.07 3.45 -3.79
N ILE A 95 8.13 4.31 -3.40
CA ILE A 95 7.75 5.54 -4.09
C ILE A 95 7.80 6.71 -3.10
N ALA A 96 8.08 7.90 -3.62
CA ALA A 96 8.13 9.14 -2.85
C ALA A 96 7.06 10.11 -3.39
N ALA A 97 6.23 10.60 -2.48
CA ALA A 97 5.30 11.70 -2.71
C ALA A 97 6.00 13.05 -2.53
N ASP A 98 5.43 14.11 -3.11
CA ASP A 98 6.01 15.45 -3.04
C ASP A 98 5.71 16.13 -1.67
N ASN A 99 4.62 15.75 -1.00
CA ASN A 99 4.20 16.29 0.31
C ASN A 99 3.48 15.23 1.16
N GLU A 100 3.20 15.56 2.43
CA GLU A 100 2.52 14.68 3.39
C GLU A 100 1.07 14.36 2.99
N VAL A 101 0.35 15.33 2.45
CA VAL A 101 -1.04 15.14 2.02
C VAL A 101 -1.12 14.11 0.90
N ASP A 102 -0.29 14.25 -0.12
CA ASP A 102 -0.18 13.27 -1.20
C ASP A 102 0.25 11.90 -0.68
N GLN A 103 1.18 11.85 0.28
CA GLN A 103 1.58 10.59 0.89
C GLN A 103 0.41 9.89 1.56
N GLU A 104 -0.37 10.62 2.36
CA GLU A 104 -1.51 10.06 3.07
C GLU A 104 -2.59 9.58 2.10
N ASP A 105 -2.94 10.43 1.14
CA ASP A 105 -3.92 10.15 0.11
C ASP A 105 -3.59 8.89 -0.69
N TRP A 106 -2.33 8.76 -1.12
CA TRP A 106 -1.87 7.59 -1.86
C TRP A 106 -1.80 6.35 -0.97
N PHE A 107 -1.32 6.50 0.27
CA PHE A 107 -1.25 5.41 1.22
C PHE A 107 -2.64 4.85 1.52
N GLN A 108 -3.59 5.71 1.88
CA GLN A 108 -4.96 5.32 2.18
C GLN A 108 -5.62 4.64 0.98
N ALA A 109 -5.47 5.21 -0.22
CA ALA A 109 -6.03 4.60 -1.43
C ALA A 109 -5.48 3.18 -1.68
N MET A 110 -4.17 2.97 -1.48
CA MET A 110 -3.56 1.64 -1.64
C MET A 110 -4.03 0.65 -0.58
N VAL A 111 -4.12 1.09 0.68
CA VAL A 111 -4.61 0.28 1.80
C VAL A 111 -6.08 -0.09 1.58
N ASP A 112 -6.92 0.85 1.16
CA ASP A 112 -8.34 0.59 0.87
C ASP A 112 -8.50 -0.49 -0.20
N MET A 113 -7.69 -0.44 -1.26
CA MET A 113 -7.72 -1.48 -2.29
C MET A 113 -7.17 -2.82 -1.78
N HIS A 114 -6.14 -2.80 -0.92
CA HIS A 114 -5.59 -4.01 -0.32
C HIS A 114 -6.57 -4.68 0.64
N CYS A 115 -7.26 -3.91 1.49
CA CYS A 115 -8.26 -4.41 2.45
C CYS A 115 -9.52 -4.96 1.77
N LYS A 116 -9.96 -4.37 0.65
CA LYS A 116 -11.10 -4.88 -0.13
C LYS A 116 -10.87 -6.29 -0.68
N ILE A 117 -9.62 -6.72 -0.83
CA ILE A 117 -9.28 -8.09 -1.23
C ILE A 117 -9.53 -9.08 -0.07
N PHE A 118 -9.30 -8.66 1.18
CA PHE A 118 -9.49 -9.48 2.38
C PHE A 118 -10.90 -9.38 2.98
N LEU A 119 -11.75 -8.51 2.43
CA LEU A 119 -13.19 -8.47 2.70
C LEU A 119 -13.96 -8.95 1.46
N PRO A 120 -13.87 -10.24 1.09
CA PRO A 120 -14.86 -10.77 0.17
C PRO A 120 -16.20 -10.77 0.93
N THR A 121 -17.19 -10.09 0.35
CA THR A 121 -18.62 -10.30 0.63
C THR A 121 -19.12 -10.00 2.05
N LEU A 122 -19.51 -8.74 2.33
CA LEU A 122 -20.64 -8.47 3.25
C LEU A 122 -21.92 -8.02 2.51
N ASP A 123 -21.90 -7.95 1.18
CA ASP A 123 -23.00 -7.36 0.41
C ASP A 123 -23.69 -8.30 -0.59
N THR A 124 -23.55 -9.62 -0.39
CA THR A 124 -24.44 -10.58 -1.03
C THR A 124 -25.27 -11.26 0.05
N ARG A 125 -26.37 -10.61 0.44
CA ARG A 125 -27.48 -11.28 1.11
C ARG A 125 -28.05 -12.32 0.14
N PRO A 126 -27.99 -13.64 0.39
CA PRO A 126 -28.94 -14.55 -0.23
C PRO A 126 -30.31 -14.28 0.39
N SER A 127 -31.31 -14.03 -0.44
CA SER A 127 -32.71 -13.95 -0.06
C SER A 127 -33.09 -15.16 0.80
N PRO A 128 -33.75 -14.98 1.96
CA PRO A 128 -34.16 -16.11 2.77
C PRO A 128 -35.40 -16.75 2.14
N LEU A 129 -35.21 -17.85 1.42
CA LEU A 129 -36.26 -18.87 1.30
C LEU A 129 -35.85 -20.08 2.14
N LEU A 130 -36.58 -20.21 3.25
CA LEU A 130 -36.91 -21.42 3.99
C LEU A 130 -35.78 -22.11 4.79
N GLY A 131 -35.97 -22.13 6.12
CA GLY A 131 -35.37 -23.13 7.00
C GLY A 131 -34.48 -22.57 8.10
N ALA A 132 -35.10 -22.12 9.19
CA ALA A 132 -34.43 -21.83 10.44
C ALA A 132 -33.85 -23.11 11.05
N GLN A 133 -32.55 -23.11 11.39
CA GLN A 133 -32.04 -23.79 12.59
C GLN A 133 -30.94 -22.92 13.20
N ALA A 134 -31.24 -22.40 14.40
CA ALA A 134 -30.35 -21.60 15.21
C ALA A 134 -29.16 -22.45 15.67
N TYR A 135 -27.94 -21.99 15.39
CA TYR A 135 -26.76 -22.38 16.15
C TYR A 135 -26.27 -21.14 16.91
N ASN A 136 -26.28 -21.26 18.24
CA ASN A 136 -25.71 -20.29 19.15
C ASN A 136 -24.18 -20.33 19.02
N GLY A 137 -23.56 -19.19 18.72
CA GLY A 137 -22.12 -19.06 18.69
C GLY A 137 -21.73 -17.59 18.51
N THR A 138 -21.40 -16.93 19.61
CA THR A 138 -20.86 -15.58 19.67
C THR A 138 -19.58 -15.48 18.83
N SER A 139 -19.70 -14.92 17.62
CA SER A 139 -18.55 -14.58 16.76
C SER A 139 -18.21 -13.11 16.96
N THR A 140 -17.24 -12.84 17.82
CA THR A 140 -16.62 -11.52 17.97
C THR A 140 -15.93 -11.14 16.66
N ALA A 141 -16.23 -9.93 16.18
CA ALA A 141 -15.55 -9.32 15.04
C ALA A 141 -14.05 -9.22 15.36
N SER A 142 -13.22 -9.93 14.60
CA SER A 142 -11.77 -9.82 14.68
C SER A 142 -11.34 -8.52 14.00
N LEU A 143 -11.23 -7.46 14.81
CA LEU A 143 -10.49 -6.24 14.48
C LEU A 143 -9.04 -6.61 14.19
N CYS A 144 -8.65 -6.60 12.91
CA CYS A 144 -7.24 -6.62 12.53
C CYS A 144 -6.61 -5.24 12.78
N LEU A 145 -6.52 -4.81 14.05
CA LEU A 145 -5.47 -3.87 14.45
C LEU A 145 -4.18 -4.67 14.57
N ARG A 146 -3.38 -4.69 13.50
CA ARG A 146 -1.98 -5.07 13.65
C ARG A 146 -1.24 -3.92 14.32
N ASP A 147 -1.00 -4.12 15.61
CA ASP A 147 -0.07 -3.40 16.45
C ASP A 147 1.22 -3.04 15.68
N ASN A 148 1.42 -1.74 15.46
CA ASN A 148 2.69 -1.17 15.02
C ASN A 148 3.65 -1.13 16.22
N ARG A 149 4.19 -2.29 16.62
CA ARG A 149 5.33 -2.35 17.54
C ARG A 149 6.63 -2.15 16.75
N ASN A 150 6.94 -0.90 16.46
CA ASN A 150 8.33 -0.49 16.27
C ASN A 150 8.70 0.51 17.36
N ALA A 151 8.76 0.00 18.60
CA ALA A 151 9.27 0.72 19.76
C ALA A 151 10.75 0.35 19.99
N ARG A 152 11.61 1.35 19.81
CA ARG A 152 12.86 1.65 20.53
C ARG A 152 13.69 0.51 21.13
N MET A 153 14.94 0.41 20.68
CA MET A 153 16.17 0.11 21.44
C MET A 153 17.34 0.61 20.57
N SER A 154 18.33 1.40 20.98
CA SER A 154 18.78 1.83 22.32
C SER A 154 19.58 3.14 22.19
N THR A 155 19.30 4.10 23.06
CA THR A 155 20.21 5.19 23.42
C THR A 155 20.83 4.84 24.77
N ILE A 156 22.13 4.60 24.84
CA ILE A 156 22.93 4.53 26.07
C ILE A 156 24.26 5.21 25.74
N GLY A 157 24.78 6.18 26.49
CA GLY A 157 24.30 6.73 27.73
C GLY A 157 25.06 8.00 28.12
N THR A 158 24.38 8.85 28.88
CA THR A 158 24.99 9.92 29.67
C THR A 158 24.31 9.91 31.04
N ARG A 159 25.05 9.55 32.09
CA ARG A 159 24.79 10.00 33.46
C ARG A 159 26.13 10.18 34.17
N GLY A 160 26.33 11.36 34.71
CA GLY A 160 27.46 11.70 35.57
C GLY A 160 27.09 11.76 37.04
N ARG A 161 28.15 11.92 37.84
CA ARG A 161 28.26 12.25 39.28
C ARG A 161 27.84 11.12 40.23
N HIS A 162 28.52 10.84 41.35
CA HIS A 162 29.15 11.74 42.32
C HIS A 162 30.15 10.94 43.21
N THR A 163 31.24 11.60 43.64
CA THR A 163 32.00 11.48 44.92
C THR A 163 32.16 10.13 45.67
N GLY A 164 33.41 9.81 46.06
CA GLY A 164 33.67 8.97 47.24
C GLY A 164 34.97 8.16 47.20
N ASP A 165 36.05 8.80 47.61
CA ASP A 165 37.16 8.29 48.44
C ASP A 165 37.22 6.77 48.77
N ARG A 166 38.28 6.08 48.31
CA ARG A 166 39.20 5.26 49.13
C ARG A 166 40.18 4.43 48.30
N SER A 167 41.47 4.70 48.53
CA SER A 167 42.62 3.78 48.64
C SER A 167 42.73 2.54 47.75
N PHE A 168 43.83 2.42 46.99
CA PHE A 168 44.72 1.24 46.86
C PHE A 168 46.03 1.73 46.19
N CYS A 169 47.15 1.80 46.93
CA CYS A 169 48.29 0.88 46.86
C CYS A 169 48.99 0.80 45.48
N LEU A 170 50.07 1.57 45.31
CA LEU A 170 51.46 1.10 45.17
C LEU A 170 52.41 2.31 45.14
#